data_AF-A0A2C6EDN7-F1
#
_entry.id   AF-A0A2C6EDN7-F1
#
_cell.length_a   1.000
_cell.length_b   1.000
_cell.length_c   1.000
_cell.angle_alpha   90.00
_cell.angle_beta   90.00
_cell.angle_gamma   90.00
#
_symmetry.space_group_name_H-M   'P 1'
#
loop_
_entity.id
_entity.type
_entity.pdbx_description
1 polymer ?
#
loop_
_entity_poly.entity_id
_entity_poly.type
_entity_poly.pdbx_seq_one_letter_code
_entity_poly.pdbx_strand_id
1 'polypeptide(L)'
;MKRIISSLLVSGLTFFVIADDDVTLQDCTKYESTHPEKAKKFLMCLDSNINLLERHRQTWITKLLLDTKKYQADTGNTQILPIMERALRNQEEYMEDSCRWRYLLDMPNATRSATAYKNCKIAFLKAHIIELKSSKVLKEDLNL
;
A
#
# COMPACT_ATOMS: atom_id res chain seq x y z
N MET A 1 51.08 -13.42 43.17
CA MET A 1 50.69 -12.48 42.09
C MET A 1 49.41 -12.99 41.44
N LYS A 2 48.25 -12.36 41.70
CA LYS A 2 46.96 -12.71 41.09
C LYS A 2 46.77 -11.85 39.83
N ARG A 3 46.51 -12.47 38.68
CA ARG A 3 46.03 -11.77 37.47
C ARG A 3 44.55 -12.09 37.31
N ILE A 4 43.71 -11.08 37.49
CA ILE A 4 42.27 -11.12 37.21
C ILE A 4 42.11 -10.56 35.80
N ILE A 5 41.68 -11.38 34.86
CA ILE A 5 41.31 -10.93 33.51
C ILE A 5 39.79 -10.74 33.55
N SER A 6 39.37 -9.48 33.48
CA SER A 6 37.96 -9.07 33.46
C SER A 6 37.41 -9.21 32.05
N SER A 7 36.48 -10.15 31.85
CA SER A 7 35.76 -10.34 30.60
C SER A 7 34.64 -9.30 30.49
N LEU A 8 34.81 -8.29 29.62
CA LEU A 8 33.74 -7.37 29.23
C LEU A 8 32.94 -8.00 28.09
N LEU A 9 31.74 -8.51 28.40
CA LEU A 9 30.75 -8.91 27.42
C LEU A 9 30.00 -7.66 26.94
N VAL A 10 30.39 -7.13 25.78
CA VAL A 10 29.61 -6.11 25.07
C VAL A 10 28.48 -6.82 24.33
N SER A 11 27.29 -6.80 24.92
CA SER A 11 26.09 -7.32 24.30
C SER A 11 25.64 -6.31 23.23
N GLY A 12 25.87 -6.64 21.95
CA GLY A 12 25.47 -5.82 20.82
C GLY A 12 23.98 -5.93 20.58
N LEU A 13 23.23 -4.87 20.87
CA LEU A 13 21.85 -4.69 20.41
C LEU A 13 21.86 -4.51 18.88
N THR A 14 21.50 -5.55 18.15
CA THR A 14 21.23 -5.46 16.72
C THR A 14 19.89 -4.74 16.53
N PHE A 15 19.93 -3.46 16.20
CA PHE A 15 18.77 -2.74 15.67
C PHE A 15 18.43 -3.31 14.28
N PHE A 16 17.35 -4.08 14.18
CA PHE A 16 16.75 -4.41 12.89
C PHE A 16 16.01 -3.18 12.38
N VAL A 17 16.64 -2.43 11.47
CA VAL A 17 15.94 -1.40 10.70
C VAL A 17 15.13 -2.12 9.63
N ILE A 18 13.80 -2.14 9.77
CA ILE A 18 12.90 -2.52 8.69
C ILE A 18 12.84 -1.31 7.76
N ALA A 19 13.52 -1.38 6.61
CA ALA A 19 13.43 -0.34 5.59
C ALA A 19 12.01 -0.36 4.99
N ASP A 20 11.28 0.75 5.12
CA ASP A 20 10.03 0.99 4.41
C ASP A 20 10.38 1.61 3.06
N ASP A 21 10.51 0.78 2.02
CA ASP A 21 10.77 1.25 0.66
C ASP A 21 9.52 1.92 0.09
N ASP A 22 9.54 3.24 -0.03
CA ASP A 22 8.50 3.97 -0.75
C ASP A 22 8.57 3.65 -2.26
N VAL A 23 7.40 3.48 -2.88
CA VAL A 23 7.30 3.06 -4.27
C VAL A 23 7.50 4.24 -5.20
N THR A 24 8.55 4.18 -6.01
CA THR A 24 8.80 5.16 -7.07
C THR A 24 7.94 4.86 -8.30
N LEU A 25 7.05 5.79 -8.66
CA LEU A 25 6.19 5.66 -9.84
C LEU A 25 6.88 6.18 -11.11
N GLN A 26 6.48 5.64 -12.26
CA GLN A 26 6.92 6.15 -13.54
C GLN A 26 6.29 7.51 -13.81
N ASP A 27 7.08 8.44 -14.35
CA ASP A 27 6.57 9.69 -14.91
C ASP A 27 5.93 9.42 -16.29
N CYS A 28 4.59 9.50 -16.31
CA CYS A 28 3.79 9.28 -17.52
C CYS A 28 3.56 10.56 -18.33
N THR A 29 3.91 11.75 -17.82
CA THR A 29 3.59 13.06 -18.45
C THR A 29 4.15 13.19 -19.86
N LYS A 30 5.32 12.58 -20.12
CA LYS A 30 5.95 12.55 -21.46
C LYS A 30 5.11 11.89 -22.56
N TYR A 31 4.09 11.11 -22.20
CA TYR A 31 3.18 10.45 -23.16
C TYR A 31 1.82 11.14 -23.26
N GLU A 32 1.53 12.13 -22.43
CA GLU A 32 0.24 12.82 -22.41
C GLU A 32 -0.02 13.49 -23.76
N SER A 33 -1.05 13.02 -24.46
CA SER A 33 -1.35 13.46 -25.82
C SER A 33 -2.72 12.96 -26.26
N THR A 34 -3.33 13.71 -27.19
CA THR A 34 -4.52 13.30 -27.93
C THR A 34 -4.20 12.41 -29.14
N HIS A 35 -2.94 12.27 -29.52
CA HIS A 35 -2.53 11.39 -30.63
C HIS A 35 -2.67 9.91 -30.23
N PRO A 36 -3.32 9.04 -31.03
CA PRO A 36 -3.64 7.66 -30.65
C PRO A 36 -2.47 6.84 -30.08
N GLU A 37 -1.32 6.84 -30.75
CA GLU A 37 -0.12 6.10 -30.29
C GLU A 37 0.42 6.59 -28.94
N LYS A 38 0.42 7.91 -28.71
CA LYS A 38 0.90 8.49 -27.46
C LYS A 38 -0.13 8.29 -26.35
N ALA A 39 -1.42 8.45 -26.65
CA ALA A 39 -2.52 8.13 -25.74
C ALA A 39 -2.46 6.66 -25.27
N LYS A 40 -2.21 5.71 -26.18
CA LYS A 40 -2.01 4.30 -25.82
C LYS A 40 -0.84 4.12 -24.85
N LYS A 41 0.33 4.70 -25.15
CA LYS A 41 1.52 4.65 -24.27
C LYS A 41 1.25 5.28 -22.91
N PHE A 42 0.50 6.39 -22.87
CA PHE A 42 0.10 7.05 -21.65
C PHE A 42 -0.76 6.15 -20.77
N LEU A 43 -1.81 5.54 -21.32
CA LEU A 43 -2.67 4.62 -20.59
C LEU A 43 -1.91 3.38 -20.07
N MET A 44 -1.00 2.81 -20.87
CA MET A 44 -0.15 1.69 -20.45
C MET A 44 0.83 2.07 -19.32
N CYS A 45 1.35 3.30 -19.34
CA CYS A 45 2.18 3.82 -18.26
C CYS A 45 1.38 3.92 -16.96
N LEU A 46 0.16 4.47 -17.03
CA LEU A 46 -0.73 4.53 -15.86
C LEU A 46 -1.08 3.14 -15.33
N ASP A 47 -1.33 2.16 -16.21
CA ASP A 47 -1.55 0.75 -15.80
C ASP A 47 -0.35 0.16 -15.08
N SER A 48 0.86 0.47 -15.53
CA SER A 48 2.09 0.03 -14.87
C SER A 48 2.20 0.59 -13.44
N ASN A 49 1.84 1.86 -13.26
CA ASN A 49 1.79 2.50 -11.94
C ASN A 49 0.70 1.91 -11.05
N ILE A 50 -0.49 1.63 -11.58
CA ILE A 50 -1.59 0.96 -10.84
C ILE A 50 -1.12 -0.41 -10.36
N ASN A 51 -0.59 -1.25 -11.24
CA ASN A 51 -0.11 -2.59 -10.89
C ASN A 51 0.96 -2.56 -9.79
N LEU A 52 1.87 -1.58 -9.86
CA LEU A 52 2.91 -1.41 -8.86
C LEU A 52 2.33 -1.01 -7.49
N LEU A 53 1.40 -0.06 -7.48
CA LEU A 53 0.70 0.37 -6.27
C LEU A 53 -0.18 -0.74 -5.67
N GLU A 54 -0.89 -1.51 -6.50
CA GLU A 54 -1.71 -2.63 -6.03
C GLU A 54 -0.86 -3.71 -5.35
N ARG A 55 0.29 -4.08 -5.93
CA ARG A 55 1.25 -4.99 -5.27
C ARG A 55 1.74 -4.44 -3.95
N HIS A 56 2.12 -3.16 -3.91
CA HIS A 56 2.59 -2.53 -2.68
C HIS A 56 1.52 -2.47 -1.60
N ARG A 57 0.29 -2.06 -1.96
CA ARG A 57 -0.89 -2.12 -1.08
C ARG A 57 -1.10 -3.54 -0.55
N GLN A 58 -1.00 -4.56 -1.41
CA GLN A 58 -1.19 -5.95 -1.00
C GLN A 58 -0.16 -6.42 0.03
N THR A 59 1.11 -5.98 -0.08
CA THR A 59 2.13 -6.24 0.95
C THR A 59 1.69 -5.69 2.31
N TRP A 60 1.21 -4.45 2.36
CA TRP A 60 0.74 -3.83 3.61
C TRP A 60 -0.52 -4.50 4.17
N ILE A 61 -1.48 -4.82 3.31
CA ILE A 61 -2.68 -5.58 3.70
C ILE A 61 -2.28 -6.93 4.31
N THR A 62 -1.36 -7.64 3.66
CA THR A 62 -0.89 -8.96 4.12
C THR A 62 -0.23 -8.84 5.48
N LYS A 63 0.66 -7.86 5.66
CA LYS A 63 1.29 -7.59 6.96
C LYS A 63 0.24 -7.31 8.04
N LEU A 64 -0.68 -6.39 7.78
CA LEU A 64 -1.71 -6.00 8.75
C LEU A 64 -2.63 -7.17 9.12
N LEU A 65 -2.96 -8.05 8.16
CA LEU A 65 -3.76 -9.25 8.42
C LEU A 65 -3.01 -10.25 9.31
N LEU A 66 -1.71 -10.44 9.09
CA LEU A 66 -0.88 -11.31 9.94
C LEU A 66 -0.80 -10.76 11.37
N ASP A 67 -0.51 -9.48 11.51
CA ASP A 67 -0.37 -8.82 12.81
C ASP A 67 -1.72 -8.82 13.56
N THR A 68 -2.84 -8.62 12.86
CA THR A 68 -4.19 -8.71 13.43
C THR A 68 -4.55 -10.13 13.88
N LYS A 69 -4.14 -11.16 13.14
CA LYS A 69 -4.32 -12.57 13.53
C LYS A 69 -3.55 -12.89 14.80
N LYS A 70 -2.30 -12.41 14.91
CA LYS A 70 -1.48 -12.54 16.11
C LYS A 70 -2.15 -11.85 17.31
N TYR A 71 -2.55 -10.58 17.15
CA TYR A 71 -3.27 -9.83 18.18
C TYR A 71 -4.54 -10.56 18.67
N GLN A 72 -5.32 -11.12 17.74
CA GLN A 72 -6.50 -11.91 18.09
C GLN A 72 -6.14 -13.15 18.92
N ALA A 73 -5.07 -13.86 18.57
CA ALA A 73 -4.61 -15.04 19.30
C ALA A 73 -4.14 -14.67 20.72
N ASP A 74 -3.43 -13.54 20.86
CA ASP A 74 -2.86 -13.09 22.13
C ASP A 74 -3.93 -12.53 23.09
N THR A 75 -4.93 -11.82 22.56
CA THR A 75 -5.95 -11.13 23.38
C THR A 75 -7.28 -11.87 23.50
N GLY A 76 -7.54 -12.84 22.62
CA GLY A 76 -8.84 -13.48 22.50
C GLY A 76 -9.93 -12.60 21.87
N ASN A 77 -9.61 -11.39 21.39
CA ASN A 77 -10.58 -10.52 20.74
C ASN A 77 -10.89 -10.99 19.31
N THR A 78 -11.81 -11.95 19.18
CA THR A 78 -12.18 -12.59 17.91
C THR A 78 -12.96 -11.71 16.94
N GLN A 79 -13.37 -10.51 17.35
CA GLN A 79 -14.16 -9.60 16.51
C GLN A 79 -13.31 -8.77 15.54
N ILE A 80 -12.02 -8.59 15.84
CA ILE A 80 -11.16 -7.65 15.11
C ILE A 80 -10.88 -8.09 13.66
N LEU A 81 -10.56 -9.37 13.44
CA LEU A 81 -10.20 -9.88 12.11
C LEU A 81 -11.38 -9.81 11.13
N PRO A 82 -12.60 -10.28 11.45
CA PRO A 82 -13.74 -10.18 10.53
C PRO A 82 -14.13 -8.74 10.19
N ILE A 83 -13.97 -7.80 11.13
CA ILE A 83 -14.23 -6.37 10.91
C ILE A 83 -13.18 -5.80 9.96
N MET A 84 -11.90 -6.09 10.19
CA MET A 84 -10.82 -5.65 9.32
C MET A 84 -10.97 -6.19 7.89
N GLU A 85 -11.22 -7.49 7.72
CA GLU A 85 -11.42 -8.10 6.40
C GLU A 85 -12.60 -7.47 5.64
N ARG A 86 -13.69 -7.16 6.35
CA ARG A 86 -14.83 -6.44 5.79
C ARG A 86 -14.45 -5.01 5.38
N ALA A 87 -13.70 -4.30 6.22
CA ALA A 87 -13.26 -2.94 5.90
C ALA A 87 -12.40 -2.90 4.64
N LEU A 88 -11.46 -3.85 4.49
CA LEU A 88 -10.63 -3.97 3.29
C LEU A 88 -11.45 -4.22 2.02
N ARG A 89 -12.44 -5.11 2.07
CA ARG A 89 -13.36 -5.36 0.95
C ARG A 89 -14.18 -4.12 0.60
N ASN A 90 -14.79 -3.48 1.60
CA ASN A 90 -15.61 -2.30 1.38
C ASN A 90 -14.79 -1.12 0.83
N GLN A 91 -13.52 -0.99 1.25
CA GLN A 91 -12.60 0.02 0.71
C GLN A 91 -12.35 -0.20 -0.79
N GLU A 92 -12.19 -1.46 -1.20
CA GLU A 92 -11.97 -1.82 -2.60
C GLU A 92 -13.22 -1.56 -3.47
N GLU A 93 -14.40 -1.94 -2.99
CA GLU A 93 -15.68 -1.64 -3.62
C GLU A 93 -15.89 -0.13 -3.78
N TYR A 94 -15.67 0.64 -2.70
CA TYR A 94 -15.79 2.10 -2.73
C TYR A 94 -14.82 2.74 -3.73
N MET A 95 -13.57 2.28 -3.79
CA MET A 95 -12.59 2.75 -4.78
C MET A 95 -13.05 2.44 -6.20
N GLU A 96 -13.48 1.21 -6.47
CA GLU A 96 -13.89 0.78 -7.80
C GLU A 96 -15.08 1.59 -8.31
N ASP A 97 -16.15 1.69 -7.54
CA ASP A 97 -17.33 2.45 -7.92
C ASP A 97 -17.04 3.94 -8.04
N SER A 98 -16.19 4.47 -7.15
CA SER A 98 -15.71 5.86 -7.23
C SER A 98 -15.01 6.16 -8.55
N CYS A 99 -14.19 5.24 -9.04
CA CYS A 99 -13.48 5.45 -10.30
C CYS A 99 -14.37 5.18 -11.51
N ARG A 100 -15.33 4.27 -11.42
CA ARG A 100 -16.30 3.99 -12.48
C ARG A 100 -17.21 5.17 -12.79
N TRP A 101 -17.80 5.83 -11.79
CA TRP A 101 -18.66 6.96 -12.12
C TRP A 101 -17.88 8.12 -12.75
N ARG A 102 -16.60 8.32 -12.37
CA ARG A 102 -15.71 9.31 -13.00
C ARG A 102 -15.39 8.97 -14.45
N TYR A 103 -15.18 7.69 -14.75
CA TYR A 103 -15.05 7.21 -16.13
C TYR A 103 -16.27 7.60 -16.98
N LEU A 104 -17.47 7.41 -16.43
CA LEU A 104 -18.74 7.66 -17.14
C LEU A 104 -18.98 9.15 -17.43
N LEU A 105 -18.49 10.07 -16.58
CA LEU A 105 -18.61 11.51 -16.83
C LEU A 105 -17.84 11.97 -18.07
N ASP A 106 -16.76 11.28 -18.43
CA ASP A 106 -15.91 11.64 -19.56
C ASP A 106 -16.33 10.98 -20.89
N MET A 107 -17.36 10.12 -20.84
CA MET A 107 -17.91 9.51 -22.05
C MET A 107 -18.55 10.57 -22.97
N PRO A 108 -18.52 10.37 -24.31
CA PRO A 108 -18.04 9.18 -25.02
C PRO A 108 -16.52 9.19 -25.33
N ASN A 109 -15.73 10.09 -24.75
CA ASN A 109 -14.30 10.15 -25.03
C ASN A 109 -13.56 9.03 -24.28
N ALA A 110 -13.38 7.89 -24.94
CA ALA A 110 -12.76 6.71 -24.36
C ALA A 110 -11.38 6.95 -23.73
N THR A 111 -10.53 7.78 -24.36
CA THR A 111 -9.20 8.11 -23.81
C THR A 111 -9.31 8.91 -22.53
N ARG A 112 -10.13 9.97 -22.51
CA ARG A 112 -10.36 10.77 -21.30
C ARG A 112 -10.98 9.94 -20.19
N SER A 113 -12.00 9.14 -20.49
CA SER A 113 -12.63 8.23 -19.52
C SER A 113 -11.64 7.26 -18.91
N ALA A 114 -10.80 6.62 -19.73
CA ALA A 114 -9.77 5.71 -19.24
C ALA A 114 -8.72 6.44 -18.40
N THR A 115 -8.30 7.65 -18.78
CA THR A 115 -7.39 8.48 -17.99
C THR A 115 -7.99 8.85 -16.64
N ALA A 116 -9.25 9.29 -16.60
CA ALA A 116 -9.95 9.66 -15.37
C ALA A 116 -10.06 8.48 -14.39
N TYR A 117 -10.43 7.30 -14.89
CA TYR A 117 -10.47 6.07 -14.10
C TYR A 117 -9.10 5.73 -13.51
N LYS A 118 -8.05 5.72 -14.34
CA LYS A 118 -6.70 5.31 -13.93
C LYS A 118 -6.08 6.28 -12.93
N ASN A 119 -6.24 7.58 -13.15
CA ASN A 119 -5.79 8.60 -12.19
C ASN A 119 -6.54 8.50 -10.85
N CYS A 120 -7.85 8.24 -10.90
CA CYS A 120 -8.64 7.96 -9.70
C CYS A 120 -8.09 6.76 -8.92
N LYS A 121 -7.86 5.61 -9.60
CA LYS A 121 -7.27 4.41 -8.97
C LYS A 121 -5.92 4.72 -8.32
N ILE A 122 -5.02 5.40 -9.03
CA ILE A 122 -3.71 5.80 -8.50
C ILE A 122 -3.85 6.63 -7.23
N ALA A 123 -4.75 7.62 -7.22
CA ALA A 123 -4.98 8.46 -6.05
C ALA A 123 -5.52 7.66 -4.84
N PHE A 124 -6.51 6.79 -5.06
CA PHE A 124 -7.06 5.94 -4.01
C PHE A 124 -6.04 4.94 -3.46
N LEU A 125 -5.27 4.30 -4.34
CA LEU A 125 -4.23 3.35 -3.92
C LEU A 125 -3.16 4.04 -3.07
N LYS A 126 -2.69 5.22 -3.49
CA LYS A 126 -1.74 6.03 -2.68
C LYS A 126 -2.31 6.37 -1.31
N ALA A 127 -3.54 6.89 -1.26
CA ALA A 127 -4.19 7.26 -0.01
C ALA A 127 -4.37 6.06 0.93
N HIS A 128 -4.77 4.91 0.40
CA HIS A 128 -4.94 3.71 1.21
C HIS A 128 -3.61 3.13 1.67
N ILE A 129 -2.55 3.15 0.85
CA ILE A 129 -1.20 2.77 1.31
C ILE A 129 -0.75 3.62 2.50
N ILE A 130 -0.97 4.94 2.44
CA ILE A 130 -0.64 5.85 3.55
C ILE A 130 -1.43 5.49 4.81
N GLU A 131 -2.73 5.21 4.67
CA GLU A 131 -3.59 4.77 5.78
C GLU A 131 -3.10 3.44 6.38
N LEU A 132 -2.83 2.42 5.56
CA LEU A 132 -2.34 1.12 6.00
C LEU A 132 -1.01 1.24 6.76
N LYS A 133 -0.07 2.06 6.26
CA LYS A 133 1.21 2.35 6.92
C LYS A 133 1.02 3.06 8.27
N SER A 134 -0.07 3.80 8.44
CA SER A 134 -0.35 4.54 9.68
C SER A 134 -0.94 3.67 10.80
N SER A 135 -1.39 2.45 10.48
CA SER A 135 -2.10 1.56 11.40
C SER A 135 -1.30 1.23 12.65
N LYS A 136 -1.97 1.33 13.81
CA LYS A 136 -1.37 1.09 15.13
C LYS A 136 -1.07 -0.38 15.40
N VAL A 137 -1.78 -1.31 14.75
CA VAL A 137 -1.51 -2.75 14.87
C VAL A 137 -0.08 -3.09 14.41
N LEU A 138 0.47 -2.31 13.46
CA LEU A 138 1.88 -2.43 13.02
C LEU A 138 2.89 -1.82 14.00
N LYS A 139 2.41 -1.06 15.01
CA LYS A 139 3.25 -0.32 15.97
C LYS A 139 3.38 -1.07 17.31
N GLU A 140 2.56 -2.07 17.57
CA GLU A 140 2.67 -2.90 18.78
C GLU A 140 3.79 -3.94 18.68
N ASP A 141 4.24 -4.32 17.47
CA ASP A 141 5.48 -5.10 17.29
C ASP A 141 6.77 -4.26 17.50
N LEU A 142 6.66 -2.96 17.82
CA LEU A 142 7.77 -2.02 17.99
C LEU A 142 7.95 -1.49 19.43
N ASN A 143 7.18 -1.98 20.42
CA ASN A 143 7.46 -1.77 21.84
C ASN A 143 7.84 -3.14 22.44
N LEU A 144 9.09 -3.40 22.83
CA LEU A 144 9.64 -3.06 24.16
C LEU A 144 8.64 -3.31 25.29
#